data_AF-A0A842NMY6-F1
#
_entry.id   AF-A0A842NMY6-F1
#
_cell.length_a   1.000
_cell.length_b   1.000
_cell.length_c   1.000
_cell.angle_alpha   90.00
_cell.angle_beta   90.00
_cell.angle_gamma   90.00
#
_symmetry.space_group_name_H-M   'P 1'
#
loop_
_entity.id
_entity.type
_entity.pdbx_description
1 polymer ?
#
loop_
_entity_poly.entity_id
_entity_poly.type
_entity_poly.pdbx_seq_one_letter_code
_entity_poly.pdbx_strand_id
1 'polypeptide(L)'
;MTIRGNEYPIPELIFPQHVLLSVFDKDGLDELVQGLLGINPNIMFYSTGGTGKAITEILGDRASQNYTSVEGFTGSPEMEGGLVKTLHPKIHAGLLGERGNPEHERYIGDVMEQMTGTPGVYFDVLVGNLYPFEQIIMKSDVTPEEARINIDIGGPTMVKAAAKNWHSVAVLTNPKQYSDFVSDLVADKGISAKQRFNLARRAFIQVGNYEGAIGNHFAGFDYTTDILPGLNIQ
;
A
#
# COMPACT_ATOMS: atom_id res chain seq x y z
N MET A 1 -22.36 12.87 -5.15
CA MET A 1 -21.69 11.78 -4.42
C MET A 1 -22.69 11.21 -3.45
N THR A 2 -23.28 10.05 -3.77
CA THR A 2 -24.22 9.39 -2.85
C THR A 2 -23.38 8.63 -1.85
N ILE A 3 -23.30 9.12 -0.61
CA ILE A 3 -22.71 8.35 0.49
C ILE A 3 -23.74 7.28 0.83
N ARG A 4 -23.58 6.10 0.24
CA ARG A 4 -24.34 4.92 0.66
C ARG A 4 -23.67 4.41 1.93
N GLY A 5 -24.44 4.27 3.01
CA GLY A 5 -23.97 3.62 4.24
C GLY A 5 -23.68 2.14 4.00
N ASN A 6 -23.43 1.36 5.06
CA ASN A 6 -23.15 -0.08 4.97
C ASN A 6 -24.36 -0.87 4.42
N GLU A 7 -24.55 -0.85 3.11
CA GLU A 7 -25.59 -1.61 2.39
C GLU A 7 -25.24 -3.10 2.32
N TYR A 8 -23.97 -3.46 2.53
CA TYR A 8 -23.44 -4.81 2.43
C TYR A 8 -22.86 -5.30 3.76
N PRO A 9 -23.02 -6.60 4.11
CA PRO A 9 -22.48 -7.15 5.35
C PRO A 9 -20.95 -7.02 5.43
N ILE A 10 -20.47 -6.56 6.59
CA ILE A 10 -19.03 -6.52 6.88
C ILE A 10 -18.64 -7.89 7.45
N PRO A 11 -17.68 -8.62 6.85
CA PRO A 11 -17.25 -9.90 7.38
C PRO A 11 -16.50 -9.69 8.70
N GLU A 12 -16.84 -10.47 9.73
CA GLU A 12 -16.09 -10.43 10.99
C GLU A 12 -14.64 -10.87 10.74
N LEU A 13 -14.45 -11.98 10.04
CA LEU A 13 -13.13 -12.53 9.69
C LEU A 13 -12.89 -12.47 8.18
N ILE A 14 -11.67 -12.11 7.80
CA ILE A 14 -11.18 -12.24 6.42
C ILE A 14 -10.03 -13.22 6.40
N PHE A 15 -10.12 -14.18 5.47
CA PHE A 15 -9.04 -15.11 5.17
C PHE A 15 -8.22 -14.54 4.01
N PRO A 16 -6.96 -14.15 4.23
CA PRO A 16 -6.18 -13.46 3.20
C PRO A 16 -5.92 -14.36 2.00
N GLN A 17 -6.14 -13.81 0.80
CA GLN A 17 -5.85 -14.44 -0.49
C GLN A 17 -4.91 -13.57 -1.33
N HIS A 18 -5.10 -12.25 -1.31
CA HIS A 18 -4.31 -11.32 -2.09
C HIS A 18 -3.67 -10.25 -1.20
N VAL A 19 -2.34 -10.17 -1.25
CA VAL A 19 -1.52 -9.27 -0.41
C VAL A 19 -0.72 -8.34 -1.30
N LEU A 20 -0.97 -7.04 -1.20
CA LEU A 20 -0.22 -6.00 -1.92
C LEU A 20 0.87 -5.44 -1.00
N LEU A 21 2.11 -5.39 -1.48
CA LEU A 21 3.25 -4.92 -0.69
C LEU A 21 4.05 -3.87 -1.45
N SER A 22 4.36 -2.78 -0.77
CA SER A 22 5.31 -1.76 -1.23
C SER A 22 5.99 -1.16 -0.01
N VAL A 23 7.19 -1.66 0.31
CA VAL A 23 7.89 -1.28 1.53
C VAL A 23 9.27 -0.72 1.24
N PHE A 24 9.58 0.37 1.91
CA PHE A 24 10.94 0.89 1.99
C PHE A 24 11.76 0.01 2.96
N ASP A 25 11.30 -0.07 4.21
CA ASP A 25 11.88 -0.88 5.29
C ASP A 25 11.40 -2.33 5.20
N LYS A 26 12.35 -3.28 5.17
CA LYS A 26 12.08 -4.71 4.95
C LYS A 26 12.23 -5.53 6.23
N ASP A 27 12.47 -4.88 7.37
CA ASP A 27 12.60 -5.58 8.65
C ASP A 27 11.34 -6.40 8.95
N GLY A 28 11.53 -7.66 9.36
CA GLY A 28 10.45 -8.60 9.70
C GLY A 28 9.55 -9.03 8.54
N LEU A 29 9.87 -8.66 7.29
CA LEU A 29 9.04 -9.02 6.12
C LEU A 29 8.96 -10.54 5.92
N ASP A 30 10.02 -11.27 6.26
CA ASP A 30 10.07 -12.72 6.25
C ASP A 30 9.08 -13.34 7.26
N GLU A 31 9.08 -12.86 8.50
CA GLU A 31 8.12 -13.29 9.53
C GLU A 31 6.66 -13.07 9.05
N LEU A 32 6.39 -11.89 8.49
CA LEU A 32 5.06 -11.55 7.97
C LEU A 32 4.62 -12.49 6.84
N VAL A 33 5.48 -12.69 5.83
CA VAL A 33 5.17 -13.51 4.66
C VAL A 33 4.97 -14.98 5.05
N GLN A 34 5.83 -15.52 5.92
CA GLN A 34 5.71 -16.90 6.39
C GLN A 34 4.46 -17.08 7.28
N GLY A 35 4.15 -16.09 8.14
CA GLY A 35 2.93 -16.10 8.95
C GLY A 35 1.66 -16.12 8.09
N LEU A 36 1.61 -15.30 7.05
CA LEU A 36 0.50 -15.28 6.07
C LEU A 36 0.36 -16.62 5.35
N LEU A 37 1.46 -17.19 4.84
CA LEU A 37 1.47 -18.50 4.17
C LEU A 37 1.07 -19.65 5.11
N GLY A 38 1.35 -19.54 6.40
CA GLY A 38 0.93 -20.51 7.42
C GLY A 38 -0.59 -20.60 7.56
N ILE A 39 -1.32 -19.52 7.27
CA ILE A 39 -2.79 -19.49 7.26
C ILE A 39 -3.34 -19.99 5.92
N ASN A 40 -2.78 -19.47 4.83
CA ASN A 40 -3.20 -19.82 3.49
C ASN A 40 -1.96 -19.99 2.59
N PRO A 41 -1.59 -21.24 2.25
CA PRO A 41 -0.41 -21.50 1.43
C PRO A 41 -0.56 -21.04 -0.03
N ASN A 42 -1.77 -20.64 -0.45
CA ASN A 42 -2.10 -20.20 -1.81
C ASN A 42 -2.22 -18.68 -1.92
N ILE A 43 -1.77 -17.91 -0.93
CA ILE A 43 -1.76 -16.44 -1.02
C ILE A 43 -0.96 -15.98 -2.23
N MET A 44 -1.52 -15.05 -2.98
CA MET A 44 -0.82 -14.34 -4.04
C MET A 44 -0.30 -13.00 -3.50
N PHE A 45 1.01 -12.78 -3.64
CA PHE A 45 1.71 -11.55 -3.28
C PHE A 45 1.93 -10.68 -4.53
N TYR A 46 1.65 -9.39 -4.39
CA TYR A 46 1.77 -8.39 -5.45
C TYR A 46 2.75 -7.31 -5.02
N SER A 47 3.79 -7.02 -5.81
CA SER A 47 4.76 -5.99 -5.42
C SER A 47 5.53 -5.35 -6.57
N THR A 48 6.31 -4.30 -6.27
CA THR A 48 7.17 -3.56 -7.20
C THR A 48 8.65 -3.62 -6.78
N GLY A 49 9.54 -3.53 -7.78
CA GLY A 49 10.97 -3.27 -7.62
C GLY A 49 11.65 -4.06 -6.48
N GLY A 50 12.31 -3.34 -5.58
CA GLY A 50 13.09 -3.92 -4.49
C GLY A 50 12.27 -4.69 -3.45
N THR A 51 10.97 -4.41 -3.30
CA THR A 51 10.10 -5.23 -2.43
C THR A 51 9.82 -6.57 -3.11
N GLY A 52 9.51 -6.55 -4.41
CA GLY A 52 9.31 -7.77 -5.19
C GLY A 52 10.49 -8.74 -5.10
N LYS A 53 11.73 -8.23 -5.20
CA LYS A 53 12.94 -9.04 -5.03
C LYS A 53 12.99 -9.73 -3.65
N ALA A 54 12.79 -8.97 -2.57
CA ALA A 54 12.79 -9.53 -1.22
C ALA A 54 11.70 -10.60 -1.03
N ILE A 55 10.50 -10.37 -1.58
CA ILE A 55 9.41 -11.35 -1.54
C ILE A 55 9.78 -12.63 -2.30
N THR A 56 10.32 -12.51 -3.52
CA THR A 56 10.73 -13.69 -4.28
C THR A 56 11.85 -14.48 -3.58
N GLU A 57 12.78 -13.80 -2.90
CA GLU A 57 13.83 -14.45 -2.10
C GLU A 57 13.24 -15.20 -0.90
N ILE A 58 12.29 -14.60 -0.18
CA ILE A 58 11.59 -15.26 0.95
C ILE A 58 10.77 -16.46 0.48
N LEU A 59 10.13 -16.38 -0.70
CA LEU A 59 9.28 -17.44 -1.24
C LEU A 59 10.08 -18.62 -1.81
N GLY A 60 11.29 -18.39 -2.32
CA GLY A 60 12.06 -19.41 -3.03
C GLY A 60 11.27 -20.01 -4.20
N ASP A 61 11.21 -21.35 -4.28
CA ASP A 61 10.51 -22.07 -5.36
C ASP A 61 9.02 -21.71 -5.48
N ARG A 62 8.40 -21.29 -4.36
CA ARG A 62 6.99 -20.86 -4.32
C ARG A 62 6.74 -19.55 -5.07
N ALA A 63 7.77 -18.77 -5.37
CA ALA A 63 7.62 -17.52 -6.11
C ALA A 63 6.87 -17.70 -7.44
N SER A 64 7.06 -18.85 -8.10
CA SER A 64 6.37 -19.19 -9.36
C SER A 64 4.84 -19.31 -9.24
N GLN A 65 4.32 -19.55 -8.03
CA GLN A 65 2.89 -19.80 -7.77
C GLN A 65 2.26 -18.75 -6.87
N ASN A 66 3.06 -18.09 -6.04
CA ASN A 66 2.58 -17.18 -4.99
C ASN A 66 2.98 -15.72 -5.24
N TYR A 67 3.64 -15.38 -6.34
CA TYR A 67 4.05 -14.00 -6.61
C TYR A 67 3.70 -13.53 -8.02
N THR A 68 3.27 -12.28 -8.12
CA THR A 68 3.20 -11.54 -9.38
C THR A 68 3.71 -10.12 -9.18
N SER A 69 4.40 -9.58 -10.17
CA SER A 69 4.78 -8.16 -10.14
C SER A 69 3.55 -7.28 -10.36
N VAL A 70 3.55 -6.08 -9.80
CA VAL A 70 2.50 -5.08 -10.05
C VAL A 70 2.44 -4.72 -11.53
N GLU A 71 3.57 -4.60 -12.21
CA GLU A 71 3.61 -4.38 -13.66
C GLU A 71 2.93 -5.53 -14.43
N GLY A 72 3.24 -6.79 -14.08
CA GLY A 72 2.58 -7.96 -14.68
C GLY A 72 1.09 -8.02 -14.36
N PHE A 73 0.68 -7.56 -13.18
CA PHE A 73 -0.73 -7.51 -12.77
C PHE A 73 -1.52 -6.39 -13.46
N THR A 74 -0.93 -5.19 -13.60
CA THR A 74 -1.62 -4.03 -14.18
C THR A 74 -1.49 -3.95 -15.69
N GLY A 75 -0.45 -4.56 -16.27
CA GLY A 75 -0.06 -4.40 -17.66
C GLY A 75 0.51 -3.01 -17.99
N SER A 76 0.73 -2.16 -16.98
CA SER A 76 1.25 -0.81 -17.17
C SER A 76 2.76 -0.77 -16.85
N PRO A 77 3.60 -0.28 -17.79
CA PRO A 77 5.02 -0.12 -17.52
C PRO A 77 5.25 0.94 -16.45
N GLU A 78 6.32 0.78 -15.69
CA GLU A 78 6.77 1.79 -14.72
C GLU A 78 7.31 3.04 -15.46
N MET A 79 6.89 4.23 -15.02
CA MET A 79 7.46 5.49 -15.51
C MET A 79 8.94 5.58 -15.11
N GLU A 80 9.80 6.07 -16.01
CA GLU A 80 11.21 6.33 -15.71
C GLU A 80 11.37 7.21 -14.45
N GLY A 81 12.32 6.85 -13.58
CA GLY A 81 12.47 7.47 -12.26
C GLY A 81 11.48 6.94 -11.20
N GLY A 82 10.57 6.03 -11.57
CA GLY A 82 9.73 5.29 -10.64
C GLY A 82 8.60 6.10 -10.00
N LEU A 83 8.24 7.23 -10.59
CA LEU A 83 7.22 8.15 -10.05
C LEU A 83 5.79 7.58 -10.14
N VAL A 84 5.52 6.78 -11.19
CA VAL A 84 4.22 6.17 -11.43
C VAL A 84 4.38 4.66 -11.56
N LYS A 85 4.05 3.95 -10.49
CA LYS A 85 4.08 2.48 -10.42
C LYS A 85 2.73 1.90 -10.00
N THR A 86 2.17 2.44 -8.92
CA THR A 86 1.02 1.88 -8.22
C THR A 86 -0.26 2.71 -8.35
N LEU A 87 -0.17 3.91 -8.96
CA LEU A 87 -1.29 4.79 -9.26
C LEU A 87 -2.08 4.27 -10.45
N HIS A 88 -2.69 3.10 -10.29
CA HIS A 88 -3.39 2.39 -11.35
C HIS A 88 -4.82 2.02 -10.92
N PRO A 89 -5.86 2.20 -11.78
CA PRO A 89 -7.24 1.87 -11.44
C PRO A 89 -7.43 0.46 -10.92
N LYS A 90 -6.75 -0.54 -11.51
CA LYS A 90 -6.83 -1.94 -11.08
C LYS A 90 -6.34 -2.18 -9.64
N ILE A 91 -5.32 -1.45 -9.20
CA ILE A 91 -4.85 -1.51 -7.80
C ILE A 91 -5.88 -0.87 -6.88
N HIS A 92 -6.28 0.36 -7.19
CA HIS A 92 -7.18 1.12 -6.33
C HIS A 92 -8.60 0.55 -6.31
N ALA A 93 -9.08 -0.07 -7.39
CA ALA A 93 -10.33 -0.82 -7.43
C ALA A 93 -10.28 -2.02 -6.47
N GLY A 94 -9.17 -2.76 -6.45
CA GLY A 94 -8.97 -3.86 -5.51
C GLY A 94 -8.89 -3.45 -4.05
N LEU A 95 -8.37 -2.25 -3.76
CA LEU A 95 -8.29 -1.70 -2.41
C LEU A 95 -9.61 -1.05 -1.94
N LEU A 96 -10.33 -0.38 -2.85
CA LEU A 96 -11.51 0.43 -2.52
C LEU A 96 -12.84 -0.29 -2.75
N GLY A 97 -12.83 -1.36 -3.54
CA GLY A 97 -14.03 -2.10 -3.86
C GLY A 97 -14.71 -2.66 -2.61
N GLU A 98 -16.01 -2.40 -2.51
CA GLU A 98 -16.86 -3.03 -1.51
C GLU A 98 -17.29 -4.41 -2.01
N ARG A 99 -17.05 -5.45 -1.20
CA ARG A 99 -17.48 -6.82 -1.48
C ARG A 99 -19.01 -6.92 -1.37
N GLY A 100 -19.65 -7.65 -2.27
CA GLY A 100 -21.11 -7.77 -2.34
C GLY A 100 -21.81 -6.65 -3.11
N ASN A 101 -21.07 -5.60 -3.53
CA ASN A 101 -21.60 -4.55 -4.40
C ASN A 101 -21.46 -4.97 -5.87
N PRO A 102 -22.57 -5.25 -6.60
CA PRO A 102 -22.49 -5.78 -7.96
C PRO A 102 -21.78 -4.87 -8.95
N GLU A 103 -21.87 -3.54 -8.77
CA GLU A 103 -21.19 -2.59 -9.65
C GLU A 103 -19.67 -2.57 -9.39
N HIS A 104 -19.25 -2.72 -8.14
CA HIS A 104 -17.82 -2.84 -7.81
C HIS A 104 -17.25 -4.16 -8.31
N GLU A 105 -17.98 -5.26 -8.14
CA GLU A 105 -17.60 -6.58 -8.64
C GLU A 105 -17.46 -6.58 -10.17
N ARG A 106 -18.44 -6.02 -10.88
CA ARG A 106 -18.38 -5.84 -12.34
C ARG A 106 -17.23 -4.93 -12.77
N TYR A 107 -16.93 -3.89 -12.01
CA TYR A 107 -15.81 -3.00 -12.32
C TYR A 107 -14.46 -3.72 -12.15
N ILE A 108 -14.28 -4.45 -11.04
CA ILE A 108 -13.05 -5.19 -10.76
C ILE A 108 -12.87 -6.37 -11.73
N GLY A 109 -13.94 -7.07 -12.11
CA GLY A 109 -13.91 -8.15 -13.10
C GLY A 109 -13.86 -7.60 -14.52
N ASP A 110 -15.04 -7.46 -15.14
CA ASP A 110 -15.22 -7.17 -16.56
C ASP A 110 -14.53 -5.89 -17.03
N VAL A 111 -14.68 -4.78 -16.29
CA VAL A 111 -14.13 -3.49 -16.75
C VAL A 111 -12.61 -3.49 -16.68
N MET A 112 -12.00 -4.00 -15.60
CA MET A 112 -10.54 -4.10 -15.52
C MET A 112 -9.99 -5.12 -16.52
N GLU A 113 -10.68 -6.23 -16.77
CA GLU A 113 -10.27 -7.20 -17.79
C GLU A 113 -10.25 -6.56 -19.18
N GLN A 114 -11.29 -5.83 -19.56
CA GLN A 114 -11.32 -5.10 -20.83
C GLN A 114 -10.22 -4.05 -20.94
N MET A 115 -9.89 -3.37 -19.84
CA MET A 115 -8.87 -2.31 -19.84
C MET A 115 -7.44 -2.82 -19.76
N THR A 116 -7.20 -3.98 -19.14
CA THR A 116 -5.84 -4.45 -18.78
C THR A 116 -5.51 -5.86 -19.27
N GLY A 117 -6.44 -6.52 -19.96
CA GLY A 117 -6.30 -7.88 -20.47
C GLY A 117 -6.49 -8.99 -19.43
N THR A 118 -6.62 -8.66 -18.15
CA THR A 118 -6.92 -9.62 -17.06
C THR A 118 -7.81 -8.98 -16.00
N PRO A 119 -8.66 -9.75 -15.29
CA PRO A 119 -9.49 -9.19 -14.23
C PRO A 119 -8.65 -8.65 -13.06
N GLY A 120 -9.22 -7.72 -12.31
CA GLY A 120 -8.69 -7.28 -11.03
C GLY A 120 -8.95 -8.31 -9.92
N VAL A 121 -8.42 -8.02 -8.73
CA VAL A 121 -8.67 -8.80 -7.52
C VAL A 121 -8.98 -7.85 -6.37
N TYR A 122 -9.75 -8.31 -5.39
CA TYR A 122 -9.81 -7.65 -4.09
C TYR A 122 -8.53 -7.93 -3.31
N PHE A 123 -7.93 -6.90 -2.73
CA PHE A 123 -6.82 -7.08 -1.80
C PHE A 123 -7.34 -7.23 -0.37
N ASP A 124 -6.80 -8.18 0.38
CA ASP A 124 -7.17 -8.43 1.77
C ASP A 124 -6.19 -7.75 2.73
N VAL A 125 -4.95 -7.59 2.29
CA VAL A 125 -3.87 -6.98 3.07
C VAL A 125 -3.07 -6.03 2.17
N LEU A 126 -2.84 -4.82 2.66
CA LEU A 126 -1.83 -3.90 2.15
C LEU A 126 -0.70 -3.77 3.18
N VAL A 127 0.53 -3.97 2.74
CA VAL A 127 1.74 -3.69 3.54
C VAL A 127 2.48 -2.54 2.88
N GLY A 128 2.35 -1.34 3.46
CA GLY A 128 2.86 -0.09 2.90
C GLY A 128 3.52 0.77 3.97
N ASN A 129 4.83 0.62 4.17
CA ASN A 129 5.60 1.57 4.97
C ASN A 129 6.23 2.64 4.07
N LEU A 130 6.01 3.90 4.45
CA LEU A 130 6.30 5.07 3.62
C LEU A 130 7.80 5.33 3.56
N TYR A 131 8.23 5.97 2.47
CA TYR A 131 9.59 6.52 2.37
C TYR A 131 9.90 7.42 3.57
N PRO A 132 11.11 7.35 4.17
CA PRO A 132 11.40 8.01 5.44
C PRO A 132 11.70 9.51 5.26
N PHE A 133 10.71 10.28 4.79
CA PHE A 133 10.84 11.72 4.53
C PHE A 133 11.36 12.49 5.75
N GLU A 134 10.87 12.17 6.95
CA GLU A 134 11.37 12.76 8.21
C GLU A 134 12.88 12.54 8.40
N GLN A 135 13.41 11.38 8.02
CA GLN A 135 14.85 11.10 8.12
C GLN A 135 15.65 11.86 7.05
N ILE A 136 15.05 12.13 5.88
CA ILE A 136 15.68 12.97 4.87
C ILE A 136 15.85 14.38 5.41
N ILE A 137 14.76 15.02 5.85
CA ILE A 137 14.78 16.42 6.30
C ILE A 137 15.56 16.65 7.62
N MET A 138 15.93 15.58 8.34
CA MET A 138 16.82 15.64 9.49
C MET A 138 18.31 15.74 9.13
N LYS A 139 18.70 15.46 7.88
CA LYS A 139 20.09 15.63 7.44
C LYS A 139 20.43 17.13 7.42
N SER A 140 21.67 17.47 7.75
CA SER A 140 22.15 18.83 7.55
C SER A 140 22.12 19.17 6.06
N ASP A 141 21.68 20.39 5.73
CA ASP A 141 21.75 20.98 4.40
C ASP A 141 20.85 20.34 3.31
N VAL A 142 19.72 19.73 3.69
CA VAL A 142 18.72 19.29 2.70
C VAL A 142 18.14 20.49 1.96
N THR A 143 18.33 20.51 0.66
CA THR A 143 17.75 21.52 -0.22
C THR A 143 16.25 21.28 -0.42
N PRO A 144 15.46 22.32 -0.76
CA PRO A 144 14.05 22.16 -1.09
C PRO A 144 13.80 21.17 -2.24
N GLU A 145 14.71 21.12 -3.21
CA GLU A 145 14.63 20.21 -4.35
C GLU A 145 14.89 18.75 -3.93
N GLU A 146 15.90 18.51 -3.09
CA GLU A 146 16.14 17.18 -2.51
C GLU A 146 14.97 16.71 -1.67
N ALA A 147 14.35 17.60 -0.87
CA ALA A 147 13.14 17.26 -0.15
C ALA A 147 11.99 16.91 -1.12
N ARG A 148 11.78 17.73 -2.16
CA ARG A 148 10.68 17.56 -3.15
C ARG A 148 10.73 16.21 -3.85
N ILE A 149 11.90 15.77 -4.32
CA ILE A 149 12.03 14.50 -5.06
C ILE A 149 11.85 13.26 -4.17
N ASN A 150 11.92 13.43 -2.84
CA ASN A 150 11.77 12.36 -1.85
C ASN A 150 10.34 12.26 -1.28
N ILE A 151 9.38 13.01 -1.85
CA ILE A 151 7.97 12.91 -1.48
C ILE A 151 7.34 11.69 -2.17
N ASP A 152 6.79 10.78 -1.38
CA ASP A 152 6.08 9.61 -1.84
C ASP A 152 4.61 9.94 -2.11
N ILE A 153 4.14 9.62 -3.31
CA ILE A 153 2.75 9.80 -3.73
C ILE A 153 1.98 8.47 -3.69
N GLY A 154 2.59 7.40 -4.19
CA GLY A 154 1.95 6.10 -4.33
C GLY A 154 1.66 5.46 -2.97
N GLY A 155 2.63 5.49 -2.05
CA GLY A 155 2.53 4.91 -0.72
C GLY A 155 1.35 5.48 0.07
N PRO A 156 1.30 6.79 0.35
CA PRO A 156 0.19 7.40 1.09
C PRO A 156 -1.17 7.21 0.41
N THR A 157 -1.21 7.21 -0.92
CA THR A 157 -2.46 6.99 -1.67
C THR A 157 -3.00 5.58 -1.48
N MET A 158 -2.16 4.55 -1.59
CA MET A 158 -2.56 3.16 -1.32
C MET A 158 -2.96 2.96 0.15
N VAL A 159 -2.17 3.51 1.09
CA VAL A 159 -2.45 3.40 2.53
C VAL A 159 -3.80 4.01 2.88
N LYS A 160 -4.11 5.21 2.37
CA LYS A 160 -5.43 5.85 2.56
C LYS A 160 -6.55 5.02 1.94
N ALA A 161 -6.35 4.44 0.75
CA ALA A 161 -7.35 3.61 0.09
C ALA A 161 -7.68 2.35 0.91
N ALA A 162 -6.66 1.63 1.39
CA ALA A 162 -6.83 0.45 2.23
C ALA A 162 -7.46 0.81 3.59
N ALA A 163 -6.97 1.85 4.25
CA ALA A 163 -7.48 2.30 5.55
C ALA A 163 -8.95 2.74 5.48
N LYS A 164 -9.36 3.40 4.38
CA LYS A 164 -10.77 3.72 4.13
C LYS A 164 -11.62 2.46 4.09
N ASN A 165 -11.15 1.41 3.41
CA ASN A 165 -11.87 0.15 3.23
C ASN A 165 -11.52 -0.91 4.31
N TRP A 166 -11.36 -0.50 5.56
CA TRP A 166 -11.04 -1.41 6.68
C TRP A 166 -12.10 -2.51 6.90
N HIS A 167 -13.30 -2.35 6.33
CA HIS A 167 -14.29 -3.42 6.26
C HIS A 167 -13.75 -4.67 5.56
N SER A 168 -12.90 -4.50 4.55
CA SER A 168 -12.38 -5.59 3.71
C SER A 168 -10.86 -5.73 3.72
N VAL A 169 -10.12 -4.70 4.17
CA VAL A 169 -8.66 -4.64 4.00
C VAL A 169 -7.95 -4.38 5.33
N ALA A 170 -6.93 -5.19 5.65
CA ALA A 170 -5.95 -4.85 6.68
C ALA A 170 -4.82 -4.02 6.09
N VAL A 171 -4.39 -2.97 6.79
CA VAL A 171 -3.30 -2.09 6.33
C VAL A 171 -2.19 -2.01 7.37
N LEU A 172 -1.00 -2.50 7.02
CA LEU A 172 0.20 -2.40 7.86
C LEU A 172 1.12 -1.33 7.30
N THR A 173 1.59 -0.44 8.16
CA THR A 173 2.40 0.73 7.79
C THR A 173 3.75 0.79 8.52
N ASN A 174 4.03 -0.16 9.41
CA ASN A 174 5.29 -0.20 10.17
C ASN A 174 5.68 -1.65 10.50
N PRO A 175 6.96 -2.05 10.33
CA PRO A 175 7.46 -3.38 10.70
C PRO A 175 7.12 -3.85 12.11
N LYS A 176 7.07 -2.92 13.07
CA LYS A 176 6.70 -3.22 14.47
C LYS A 176 5.29 -3.77 14.64
N GLN A 177 4.46 -3.73 13.58
CA GLN A 177 3.11 -4.27 13.58
C GLN A 177 3.06 -5.75 13.16
N TYR A 178 4.12 -6.29 12.53
CA TYR A 178 4.04 -7.57 11.83
C TYR A 178 3.85 -8.74 12.79
N SER A 179 4.63 -8.81 13.86
CA SER A 179 4.55 -9.92 14.83
C SER A 179 3.19 -9.97 15.53
N ASP A 180 2.71 -8.84 16.04
CA ASP A 180 1.36 -8.73 16.63
C ASP A 180 0.28 -9.11 15.61
N PHE A 181 0.41 -8.65 14.36
CA PHE A 181 -0.54 -8.97 13.30
C PHE A 181 -0.62 -10.47 13.03
N VAL A 182 0.53 -11.14 12.89
CA VAL A 182 0.61 -12.58 12.65
C VAL A 182 0.06 -13.36 13.85
N SER A 183 0.38 -12.96 15.08
CA SER A 183 -0.12 -13.59 16.30
C SER A 183 -1.65 -13.56 16.37
N ASP A 184 -2.25 -12.39 16.18
CA ASP A 184 -3.70 -12.20 16.16
C ASP A 184 -4.33 -13.02 15.01
N LEU A 185 -3.75 -12.97 13.81
CA LEU A 185 -4.21 -13.70 12.64
C LEU A 185 -4.27 -15.23 12.89
N VAL A 186 -3.27 -15.78 13.57
CA VAL A 186 -3.21 -17.20 13.94
C VAL A 186 -4.25 -17.53 15.01
N ALA A 187 -4.36 -16.70 16.04
CA ALA A 187 -5.29 -16.91 17.14
C ALA A 187 -6.76 -16.89 16.68
N ASP A 188 -7.11 -15.90 15.87
CA ASP A 188 -8.46 -15.69 15.35
C ASP A 188 -8.77 -16.56 14.11
N LYS A 189 -7.75 -17.25 13.56
CA LYS A 189 -7.81 -17.99 12.28
C LYS A 189 -8.34 -17.11 11.15
N GLY A 190 -7.88 -15.87 11.08
CA GLY A 190 -8.37 -14.87 10.15
C GLY A 190 -8.10 -13.47 10.69
N ILE A 191 -8.26 -12.47 9.82
CA ILE A 191 -8.10 -11.08 10.19
C ILE A 191 -9.44 -10.56 10.70
N SER A 192 -9.55 -10.21 11.97
CA SER A 192 -10.81 -9.72 12.56
C SER A 192 -11.14 -8.27 12.17
N ALA A 193 -12.42 -7.91 12.18
CA ALA A 193 -12.89 -6.56 11.86
C ALA A 193 -12.29 -5.53 12.83
N LYS A 194 -12.17 -5.92 14.11
CA LYS A 194 -11.48 -5.14 15.15
C LYS A 194 -10.02 -4.89 14.80
N GLN A 195 -9.29 -5.91 14.33
CA GLN A 195 -7.89 -5.78 13.93
C GLN A 195 -7.75 -4.82 12.74
N ARG A 196 -8.57 -5.00 11.69
CA ARG A 196 -8.57 -4.12 10.51
C ARG A 196 -8.86 -2.66 10.85
N PHE A 197 -9.85 -2.41 11.72
CA PHE A 197 -10.15 -1.05 12.19
C PHE A 197 -8.97 -0.41 12.94
N ASN A 198 -8.36 -1.16 13.87
CA ASN A 198 -7.22 -0.65 14.65
C ASN A 198 -6.02 -0.32 13.76
N LEU A 199 -5.75 -1.16 12.76
CA LEU A 199 -4.72 -0.95 11.75
C LEU A 199 -5.02 0.29 10.90
N ALA A 200 -6.26 0.44 10.41
CA ALA A 200 -6.68 1.62 9.65
C ALA A 200 -6.53 2.93 10.43
N ARG A 201 -6.87 2.94 11.73
CA ARG A 201 -6.64 4.09 12.61
C ARG A 201 -5.16 4.47 12.67
N ARG A 202 -4.26 3.49 12.88
CA ARG A 202 -2.81 3.73 12.91
C ARG A 202 -2.29 4.22 11.55
N ALA A 203 -2.81 3.68 10.45
CA ALA A 203 -2.47 4.08 9.10
C ALA A 203 -2.81 5.54 8.80
N PHE A 204 -4.03 6.00 9.16
CA PHE A 204 -4.40 7.41 8.99
C PHE A 204 -3.54 8.36 9.83
N ILE A 205 -3.19 7.97 11.05
CA ILE A 205 -2.26 8.76 11.90
C ILE A 205 -0.87 8.85 11.22
N GLN A 206 -0.35 7.72 10.73
CA GLN A 206 0.96 7.69 10.06
C GLN A 206 0.98 8.60 8.81
N VAL A 207 -0.06 8.54 7.98
CA VAL A 207 -0.17 9.40 6.79
C VAL A 207 -0.32 10.87 7.18
N GLY A 208 -1.12 11.18 8.20
CA GLY A 208 -1.29 12.55 8.70
C GLY A 208 0.03 13.15 9.22
N ASN A 209 0.82 12.36 9.95
CA ASN A 209 2.16 12.78 10.38
C ASN A 209 3.10 13.02 9.19
N TYR A 210 3.09 12.11 8.22
CA TYR A 210 3.90 12.23 7.00
C TYR A 210 3.58 13.50 6.19
N GLU A 211 2.30 13.75 5.92
CA GLU A 211 1.83 14.95 5.20
C GLU A 211 2.12 16.23 6.02
N GLY A 212 1.96 16.17 7.34
CA GLY A 212 2.30 17.27 8.25
C GLY A 212 3.79 17.61 8.25
N ALA A 213 4.67 16.59 8.23
CA ALA A 213 6.11 16.78 8.14
C ALA A 213 6.52 17.48 6.83
N ILE A 214 5.90 17.10 5.70
CA ILE A 214 6.09 17.78 4.41
C ILE A 214 5.66 19.24 4.52
N GLY A 215 4.43 19.50 4.97
CA GLY A 215 3.92 20.87 5.09
C GLY A 215 4.79 21.75 5.98
N ASN A 216 5.19 21.24 7.15
CA ASN A 216 6.04 21.95 8.09
C ASN A 216 7.44 22.23 7.53
N HIS A 217 8.03 21.28 6.80
CA HIS A 217 9.34 21.48 6.18
C HIS A 217 9.30 22.59 5.13
N PHE A 218 8.32 22.55 4.22
CA PHE A 218 8.19 23.58 3.18
C PHE A 218 7.75 24.95 3.70
N ALA A 219 7.03 25.01 4.83
CA ALA A 219 6.69 26.26 5.49
C ALA A 219 7.92 27.01 6.06
N GLY A 220 9.05 26.33 6.22
CA GLY A 220 10.31 26.91 6.70
C GLY A 220 11.12 27.65 5.64
N PHE A 221 10.75 27.54 4.36
CA PHE A 221 11.49 28.17 3.26
C PHE A 221 10.86 29.48 2.80
N ASP A 222 11.70 30.46 2.51
CA ASP A 222 11.32 31.65 1.75
C ASP A 222 11.47 31.41 0.24
N TYR A 223 10.47 31.81 -0.52
CA TYR A 223 10.48 31.59 -1.97
C TYR A 223 11.63 32.32 -2.67
N THR A 224 11.94 33.56 -2.28
CA THR A 224 12.95 34.38 -2.96
C THR A 224 14.37 33.96 -2.59
N THR A 225 14.63 33.61 -1.33
CA THR A 225 15.99 33.28 -0.89
C THR A 225 16.33 31.79 -1.02
N ASP A 226 15.37 30.90 -0.80
CA ASP A 226 15.66 29.47 -0.66
C ASP A 226 15.20 28.66 -1.87
N ILE A 227 14.11 29.07 -2.53
CA ILE A 227 13.53 28.34 -3.66
C ILE A 227 14.01 28.89 -5.00
N LEU A 228 13.81 30.17 -5.26
CA LEU A 228 14.04 30.82 -6.55
C LEU A 228 15.47 30.60 -7.10
N PRO A 229 16.55 30.66 -6.29
CA PRO A 229 17.91 30.44 -6.80
C PRO A 229 18.15 29.03 -7.34
N GLY A 230 17.37 28.04 -6.90
CA GLY A 230 17.45 26.66 -7.36
C GLY A 230 16.54 26.33 -8.54
N LEU A 231 15.62 27.23 -8.93
CA LEU A 231 14.69 26.99 -10.02
C LEU A 231 15.30 27.36 -11.37
N ASN A 232 15.14 26.47 -12.34
CA ASN A 232 15.42 26.75 -13.75
C ASN A 232 14.15 27.33 -14.42
N ILE A 233 13.82 28.59 -14.10
CA ILE A 233 12.69 29.31 -14.70
C ILE A 233 13.13 29.92 -16.04
N GLN A 234 12.37 29.63 -17.09
CA GLN A 234 12.51 30.26 -18.42
C GLN A 234 11.66 31.52 -18.53
#